data_AF-A0A1H7YZP2-F1
#
_entry.id   AF-A0A1H7YZP2-F1
#
_cell.length_a   1.000
_cell.length_b   1.000
_cell.length_c   1.000
_cell.angle_alpha   90.00
_cell.angle_beta   90.00
_cell.angle_gamma   90.00
#
_symmetry.space_group_name_H-M   'P 1'
#
loop_
_entity.id
_entity.type
_entity.pdbx_description
1 polymer ?
#
loop_
_entity_poly.entity_id
_entity_poly.type
_entity_poly.pdbx_seq_one_letter_code
_entity_poly.pdbx_strand_id
1 'polypeptide(L)'
;MGVLEAAVQPQGEEGARPQEAPDAGGAANPSLVALCTLARFHQIAADASLLSHQLGLVSSESVDTATLLRAAKHLGLKAKSSRTTLDRLSLTPLPALAALRGEDGSERFVILAQCDAQRVLLQDPSSSNGRPVIEPLEVFASHWSGELILITSRASLAGELARFDFSWFIPSLVKHRKLLGEVLFISFIL
;
A
#
# COMPACT_ATOMS: atom_id res chain seq x y z
N MET A 1 -31.08 -25.33 -52.13
CA MET A 1 -32.20 -24.46 -51.71
C MET A 1 -32.97 -25.24 -50.66
N GLY A 2 -32.58 -25.10 -49.39
CA GLY A 2 -33.14 -25.82 -48.25
C GLY A 2 -33.14 -24.88 -47.06
N VAL A 3 -34.34 -24.52 -46.63
CA VAL A 3 -34.63 -23.74 -45.41
C VAL A 3 -34.87 -24.75 -44.29
N LEU A 4 -34.25 -24.56 -43.14
CA LEU A 4 -34.64 -25.04 -41.80
C LEU A 4 -33.49 -24.61 -40.85
N GLU A 5 -33.65 -24.18 -39.62
CA GLU A 5 -34.75 -23.75 -38.77
C GLU A 5 -34.06 -23.20 -37.52
N ALA A 6 -34.63 -22.16 -36.92
CA ALA A 6 -34.10 -21.52 -35.73
C ALA A 6 -34.11 -22.48 -34.52
N ALA A 7 -32.99 -22.57 -33.82
CA ALA A 7 -32.92 -23.08 -32.45
C ALA A 7 -32.42 -21.97 -31.52
N VAL A 8 -33.24 -21.68 -30.52
CA VAL A 8 -33.11 -20.64 -29.50
C VAL A 8 -32.34 -21.18 -28.28
N GLN A 9 -31.33 -20.38 -27.83
CA GLN A 9 -30.72 -20.21 -26.49
C GLN A 9 -30.16 -21.43 -25.68
N PRO A 10 -29.22 -21.26 -24.70
CA PRO A 10 -29.07 -20.10 -23.80
C PRO A 10 -27.68 -19.49 -23.64
N GLN A 11 -27.71 -18.28 -23.09
CA GLN A 11 -26.60 -17.50 -22.56
C GLN A 11 -25.82 -18.30 -21.51
N GLY A 12 -24.50 -18.36 -21.68
CA GLY A 12 -23.56 -18.59 -20.60
C GLY A 12 -22.91 -17.26 -20.26
N GLU A 13 -23.31 -16.68 -19.13
CA GLU A 13 -22.53 -15.66 -18.43
C GLU A 13 -21.18 -16.28 -18.05
N GLU A 14 -20.10 -15.85 -18.68
CA GLU A 14 -18.77 -16.17 -18.17
C GLU A 14 -17.94 -14.90 -18.07
N GLY A 15 -18.04 -14.32 -16.88
CA GLY A 15 -16.86 -13.90 -16.12
C GLY A 15 -16.06 -12.78 -16.75
N ALA A 16 -16.29 -11.58 -16.23
CA ALA A 16 -15.30 -10.53 -16.18
C ALA A 16 -13.90 -11.11 -16.01
N ARG A 17 -13.11 -11.14 -17.09
CA ARG A 17 -11.66 -11.26 -16.97
C ARG A 17 -11.23 -10.03 -16.19
N PRO A 18 -10.67 -10.16 -14.98
CA PRO A 18 -9.88 -9.07 -14.44
C PRO A 18 -8.85 -8.74 -15.50
N GLN A 19 -8.78 -7.46 -15.89
CA GLN A 19 -7.65 -6.94 -16.64
C GLN A 19 -6.40 -7.21 -15.80
N GLU A 20 -5.77 -8.35 -16.05
CA GLU A 20 -4.40 -8.61 -15.64
C GLU A 20 -3.55 -7.67 -16.50
N ALA A 21 -3.21 -6.54 -15.89
CA ALA A 21 -2.27 -5.58 -16.43
C ALA A 21 -0.96 -6.29 -16.78
N PRO A 22 -0.28 -5.84 -17.85
CA PRO A 22 0.70 -6.65 -18.56
C PRO A 22 1.89 -7.00 -17.68
N ASP A 23 2.15 -8.29 -17.57
CA ASP A 23 3.45 -8.84 -17.22
C ASP A 23 4.41 -8.59 -18.38
N ALA A 24 5.41 -7.72 -18.18
CA ALA A 24 6.58 -7.60 -19.04
C ALA A 24 7.76 -6.94 -18.31
N GLY A 25 8.70 -7.78 -17.84
CA GLY A 25 10.01 -7.76 -18.52
C GLY A 25 11.19 -7.07 -17.85
N GLY A 26 11.27 -7.07 -16.52
CA GLY A 26 12.52 -6.85 -15.79
C GLY A 26 12.26 -7.16 -14.34
N ALA A 27 12.98 -8.12 -13.74
CA ALA A 27 12.85 -8.41 -12.32
C ALA A 27 13.08 -7.09 -11.55
N ALA A 28 12.00 -6.43 -11.17
CA ALA A 28 12.08 -5.16 -10.48
C ALA A 28 12.65 -5.46 -9.10
N ASN A 29 13.61 -4.65 -8.66
CA ASN A 29 14.24 -4.86 -7.37
C ASN A 29 13.16 -4.96 -6.28
N PRO A 30 13.15 -6.03 -5.46
CA PRO A 30 12.07 -6.28 -4.49
C PRO A 30 11.89 -5.08 -3.56
N SER A 31 12.97 -4.43 -3.16
CA SER A 31 12.96 -3.20 -2.36
C SER A 31 12.19 -2.04 -3.01
N LEU A 32 12.29 -1.87 -4.33
CA LEU A 32 11.54 -0.85 -5.07
C LEU A 32 10.06 -1.23 -5.20
N VAL A 33 9.77 -2.51 -5.42
CA VAL A 33 8.40 -3.03 -5.42
C VAL A 33 7.73 -2.79 -4.06
N ALA A 34 8.45 -3.02 -2.96
CA ALA A 34 7.97 -2.70 -1.63
C ALA A 34 7.69 -1.21 -1.44
N LEU A 35 8.60 -0.34 -1.88
CA LEU A 35 8.40 1.10 -1.86
C LEU A 35 7.17 1.53 -2.67
N CYS A 36 7.00 1.01 -3.90
CA CYS A 36 5.85 1.32 -4.75
C CYS A 36 4.54 0.84 -4.13
N THR A 37 4.54 -0.33 -3.50
CA THR A 37 3.36 -0.84 -2.76
C THR A 37 3.01 0.11 -1.61
N LEU A 38 4.01 0.61 -0.89
CA LEU A 38 3.80 1.59 0.18
C LEU A 38 3.32 2.95 -0.36
N ALA A 39 3.84 3.40 -1.49
CA ALA A 39 3.35 4.59 -2.19
C ALA A 39 1.85 4.46 -2.54
N ARG A 40 1.42 3.27 -2.97
CA ARG A 40 0.00 2.99 -3.27
C ARG A 40 -0.89 3.05 -2.02
N PHE A 41 -0.41 2.60 -0.86
CA PHE A 41 -1.13 2.82 0.40
C PHE A 41 -1.34 4.30 0.71
N HIS A 42 -0.40 5.17 0.30
CA HIS A 42 -0.54 6.62 0.38
C HIS A 42 -1.27 7.26 -0.82
N GLN A 43 -1.97 6.48 -1.64
CA GLN A 43 -2.71 6.93 -2.83
C GLN A 43 -1.82 7.58 -3.91
N ILE A 44 -0.54 7.18 -3.99
CA ILE A 44 0.37 7.62 -5.05
C ILE A 44 0.56 6.45 -6.04
N ALA A 45 0.30 6.72 -7.32
CA ALA A 45 0.64 5.79 -8.40
C ALA A 45 2.17 5.74 -8.54
N ALA A 46 2.76 4.57 -8.31
CA ALA A 46 4.19 4.34 -8.42
C ALA A 46 4.44 3.03 -9.14
N ASP A 47 5.40 3.04 -10.06
CA ASP A 47 5.81 1.88 -10.84
C ASP A 47 7.29 1.58 -10.59
N ALA A 48 7.60 0.33 -10.21
CA ALA A 48 8.94 -0.06 -9.81
C ALA A 48 9.93 -0.12 -10.98
N SER A 49 9.44 -0.44 -12.19
CA SER A 49 10.26 -0.54 -13.41
C SER A 49 10.63 0.84 -13.94
N LEU A 50 9.68 1.78 -13.93
CA LEU A 50 9.97 3.18 -14.27
C LEU A 50 10.92 3.81 -13.25
N LEU A 51 10.73 3.50 -11.96
CA LEU A 51 11.57 4.02 -10.89
C LEU A 51 13.00 3.48 -11.00
N SER A 52 13.21 2.18 -11.25
CA SER A 52 14.55 1.62 -11.45
C SER A 52 15.26 2.27 -12.64
N HIS A 53 14.56 2.46 -13.76
CA HIS A 53 15.11 3.09 -14.95
C HIS A 53 15.49 4.56 -14.70
N GLN A 54 14.63 5.33 -14.02
CA GLN A 54 14.90 6.73 -13.67
C GLN A 54 16.08 6.90 -12.71
N LEU A 55 16.27 5.97 -11.78
CA LEU A 55 17.43 5.98 -10.88
C LEU A 55 18.70 5.39 -11.52
N GLY A 56 18.62 4.84 -12.74
CA GLY A 56 19.74 4.18 -13.41
C GLY A 56 20.19 2.89 -12.73
N LEU A 57 19.29 2.24 -11.98
CA LEU A 57 19.59 1.03 -11.23
C LEU A 57 19.47 -0.20 -12.11
N VAL A 58 20.42 -1.11 -11.98
CA VAL A 58 20.33 -2.44 -12.60
C VAL A 58 19.41 -3.32 -11.75
N SER A 59 18.56 -4.13 -12.40
CA SER A 59 17.63 -5.07 -11.74
C SER A 59 18.28 -6.08 -10.78
N SER A 60 19.61 -6.20 -10.78
CA SER A 60 20.36 -7.13 -9.93
C SER A 60 21.13 -6.43 -8.81
N GLU A 61 21.08 -5.09 -8.73
CA GLU A 61 21.80 -4.33 -7.71
C GLU A 61 20.99 -4.23 -6.43
N SER A 62 21.63 -4.55 -5.29
CA SER A 62 21.01 -4.37 -3.97
C SER A 62 20.75 -2.88 -3.73
N VAL A 63 19.49 -2.55 -3.46
CA VAL A 63 19.07 -1.17 -3.22
C VAL A 63 19.31 -0.81 -1.76
N ASP A 64 20.27 0.06 -1.49
CA ASP A 64 20.53 0.58 -0.15
C ASP A 64 19.42 1.50 0.36
N THR A 65 19.37 1.70 1.69
CA THR A 65 18.47 2.65 2.35
C THR A 65 18.55 4.05 1.72
N ALA A 66 19.75 4.54 1.41
CA ALA A 66 19.94 5.87 0.82
C ALA A 66 19.26 5.99 -0.56
N THR A 67 19.34 4.93 -1.36
CA THR A 67 18.72 4.85 -2.68
C THR A 67 17.20 4.80 -2.56
N LEU A 68 16.67 4.02 -1.61
CA LEU A 68 15.25 4.00 -1.26
C LEU A 68 14.71 5.37 -0.83
N LEU A 69 15.45 6.11 0.02
CA LEU A 69 15.07 7.46 0.42
C LEU A 69 15.04 8.43 -0.76
N ARG A 70 16.01 8.31 -1.69
CA ARG A 70 16.03 9.10 -2.92
C ARG A 70 14.84 8.75 -3.81
N ALA A 71 14.57 7.46 -4.01
CA ALA A 71 13.44 6.97 -4.80
C ALA A 71 12.09 7.46 -4.23
N ALA A 72 11.92 7.42 -2.91
CA ALA A 72 10.73 7.98 -2.26
C ALA A 72 10.59 9.48 -2.53
N LYS A 73 11.69 10.25 -2.49
CA LYS A 73 11.69 11.67 -2.83
C LYS A 73 11.28 11.94 -4.29
N HIS A 74 11.72 11.10 -5.23
CA HIS A 74 11.29 11.19 -6.64
C HIS A 74 9.77 10.96 -6.79
N LEU A 75 9.19 10.08 -5.98
CA LEU A 75 7.74 9.84 -5.93
C LEU A 75 6.96 10.95 -5.18
N GLY A 76 7.63 11.99 -4.67
CA GLY A 76 7.00 13.04 -3.87
C GLY A 76 6.64 12.61 -2.44
N LEU A 77 7.14 11.46 -1.98
CA LEU A 77 7.00 10.97 -0.62
C LEU A 77 8.09 11.56 0.28
N LYS A 78 7.76 11.71 1.56
CA LYS A 78 8.72 12.07 2.60
C LYS A 78 9.09 10.81 3.38
N ALA A 79 10.24 10.24 3.04
CA ALA A 79 10.79 9.07 3.74
C ALA A 79 11.90 9.48 4.72
N LYS A 80 11.98 8.78 5.85
CA LYS A 80 13.00 8.98 6.89
C LYS A 80 13.45 7.64 7.44
N SER A 81 14.76 7.37 7.42
CA SER A 81 15.34 6.25 8.16
C SER A 81 15.37 6.58 9.66
N SER A 82 14.91 5.64 10.48
CA SER A 82 14.86 5.72 11.93
C SER A 82 15.26 4.37 12.51
N ARG A 83 16.24 4.40 13.43
CA ARG A 83 16.58 3.23 14.24
C ARG A 83 15.63 3.14 15.43
N THR A 84 15.03 1.98 15.60
CA THR A 84 14.00 1.76 16.62
C THR A 84 14.28 0.44 17.32
N THR A 85 13.77 0.27 18.53
CA THR A 85 13.80 -0.99 19.28
C THR A 85 12.47 -1.72 19.15
N LEU A 86 12.45 -3.03 19.35
CA LEU A 86 11.23 -3.85 19.23
C LEU A 86 10.08 -3.31 20.07
N ASP A 87 10.38 -2.89 21.30
CA ASP A 87 9.41 -2.32 22.25
C ASP A 87 8.72 -1.04 21.72
N ARG A 88 9.44 -0.25 20.92
CA ARG A 88 8.91 0.98 20.32
C ARG A 88 8.28 0.75 18.95
N LEU A 89 8.40 -0.46 18.38
CA LEU A 89 7.86 -0.80 17.06
C LEU A 89 6.34 -0.64 17.03
N SER A 90 5.64 -1.09 18.07
CA SER A 90 4.18 -0.94 18.22
C SER A 90 3.73 0.53 18.38
N LEU A 91 4.65 1.43 18.76
CA LEU A 91 4.38 2.87 18.91
C LEU A 91 4.73 3.67 17.65
N THR A 92 5.31 3.04 16.63
CA THR A 92 5.64 3.71 15.38
C THR A 92 4.46 3.77 14.41
N PRO A 93 4.36 4.82 13.57
CA PRO A 93 3.34 4.88 12.55
C PRO A 93 3.63 3.81 11.48
N LEU A 94 2.75 2.81 11.40
CA LEU A 94 2.74 1.79 10.36
C LEU A 94 1.71 2.20 9.28
N PRO A 95 1.92 1.87 7.99
CA PRO A 95 2.93 0.98 7.43
C PRO A 95 4.32 1.60 7.27
N ALA A 96 5.37 0.81 7.48
CA ALA A 96 6.77 1.20 7.33
C ALA A 96 7.56 0.16 6.53
N LEU A 97 8.74 0.50 6.03
CA LEU A 97 9.69 -0.49 5.51
C LEU A 97 10.67 -0.89 6.61
N ALA A 98 10.82 -2.17 6.86
CA ALA A 98 11.84 -2.71 7.77
C ALA A 98 13.02 -3.24 6.96
N ALA A 99 14.23 -2.91 7.41
CA ALA A 99 15.45 -3.48 6.89
C ALA A 99 15.75 -4.79 7.66
N LEU A 100 15.77 -5.90 6.93
CA LEU A 100 16.06 -7.22 7.45
C LEU A 100 17.40 -7.67 6.88
N ARG A 101 18.16 -8.41 7.66
CA ARG A 101 19.40 -9.05 7.22
C ARG A 101 19.10 -10.52 6.95
N GLY A 102 19.33 -10.93 5.70
CA GLY A 102 19.29 -12.34 5.34
C GLY A 102 20.47 -13.12 5.93
N GLU A 103 20.36 -14.44 5.95
CA GLU A 103 21.44 -15.32 6.40
C GLU A 103 22.71 -15.14 5.56
N ASP A 104 22.56 -14.79 4.28
CA ASP A 104 23.66 -14.48 3.35
C ASP A 104 24.32 -13.10 3.61
N GLY A 105 23.93 -12.38 4.66
CA GLY A 105 24.43 -11.04 5.00
C GLY A 105 23.87 -9.91 4.13
N SER A 106 23.02 -10.23 3.14
CA SER A 106 22.37 -9.24 2.28
C SER A 106 21.26 -8.51 3.00
N GLU A 107 21.16 -7.20 2.80
CA GLU A 107 20.06 -6.38 3.33
C GLU A 107 18.86 -6.44 2.39
N ARG A 108 17.71 -6.79 2.95
CA ARG A 108 16.42 -6.89 2.24
C ARG A 108 15.39 -6.01 2.94
N PHE A 109 14.53 -5.39 2.15
CA PHE A 109 13.50 -4.49 2.67
C PHE A 109 12.13 -5.16 2.55
N VAL A 110 11.42 -5.25 3.67
CA VAL A 110 10.05 -5.78 3.71
C VAL A 110 9.10 -4.71 4.22
N ILE A 111 7.83 -4.81 3.83
CA ILE A 111 6.81 -3.89 4.32
C ILE A 111 6.31 -4.43 5.65
N LEU A 112 6.40 -3.61 6.69
CA LEU A 112 5.77 -3.85 7.99
C LEU A 112 4.43 -3.11 8.00
N ALA A 113 3.33 -3.85 7.85
CA ALA A 113 1.99 -3.27 7.79
C ALA A 113 1.36 -3.09 9.18
N GLN A 114 1.63 -4.02 10.09
CA GLN A 114 1.14 -3.96 11.47
C GLN A 114 2.12 -4.65 12.42
N CYS A 115 2.21 -4.17 13.66
CA CYS A 115 2.98 -4.78 14.73
C CYS A 115 2.11 -4.78 15.98
N ASP A 116 1.94 -5.95 16.57
CA ASP A 116 1.31 -6.16 17.86
C ASP A 116 2.37 -6.51 18.93
N ALA A 117 1.98 -6.86 20.15
CA ALA A 117 2.92 -7.21 21.22
C ALA A 117 3.58 -8.58 21.02
N GLN A 118 3.00 -9.44 20.19
CA GLN A 118 3.47 -10.84 19.99
C GLN A 118 3.74 -11.17 18.52
N ARG A 119 3.14 -10.43 17.58
CA ARG A 119 3.15 -10.78 16.15
C ARG A 119 3.35 -9.53 15.30
N VAL A 120 4.00 -9.74 14.17
CA VAL A 120 4.17 -8.73 13.12
C VAL A 120 3.49 -9.19 11.85
N LEU A 121 2.85 -8.25 11.16
CA LEU A 121 2.30 -8.43 9.84
C LEU A 121 3.28 -7.81 8.85
N LEU A 122 3.96 -8.68 8.13
CA LEU A 122 4.98 -8.32 7.16
C LEU A 122 4.55 -8.76 5.76
N GLN A 123 4.91 -7.99 4.75
CA GLN A 123 4.63 -8.28 3.36
C GLN A 123 5.95 -8.23 2.60
N ASP A 124 6.34 -9.39 2.09
CA ASP A 124 7.56 -9.54 1.30
C ASP A 124 7.22 -9.32 -0.18
N PRO A 125 7.77 -8.28 -0.82
CA PRO A 125 7.62 -8.07 -2.27
C PRO A 125 8.28 -9.17 -3.12
N SER A 126 9.23 -9.92 -2.54
CA SER A 126 9.95 -11.00 -3.23
C SER A 126 9.14 -12.29 -3.27
N SER A 127 8.14 -12.43 -2.39
CA SER A 127 7.23 -13.57 -2.42
C SER A 127 6.27 -13.40 -3.59
N SER A 128 6.27 -14.36 -4.52
CA SER A 128 5.50 -14.32 -5.78
C SER A 128 4.00 -14.08 -5.61
N ASN A 129 3.47 -14.24 -4.40
CA ASN A 129 2.06 -14.03 -4.08
C ASN A 129 1.75 -12.63 -3.51
N GLY A 130 2.77 -11.83 -3.17
CA GLY A 130 2.61 -10.51 -2.54
C GLY A 130 1.72 -10.52 -1.30
N ARG A 131 1.53 -11.67 -0.65
CA ARG A 131 0.58 -11.82 0.45
C ARG A 131 1.19 -11.34 1.76
N PRO A 132 0.43 -10.63 2.59
CA PRO A 132 0.82 -10.36 3.97
C PRO A 132 0.98 -11.70 4.72
N VAL A 133 2.14 -11.86 5.37
CA VAL A 133 2.49 -12.99 6.23
C VAL A 133 2.54 -12.49 7.67
N ILE A 134 1.93 -13.26 8.57
CA ILE A 134 1.99 -13.00 10.01
C ILE A 134 3.11 -13.85 10.59
N GLU A 135 4.04 -13.21 11.27
CA GLU A 135 5.18 -13.87 11.89
C GLU A 135 5.28 -13.47 13.37
N PRO A 136 5.75 -14.36 14.26
CA PRO A 136 6.02 -13.98 15.65
C PRO A 136 7.09 -12.89 15.73
N LEU A 137 6.91 -11.94 16.65
CA LEU A 137 7.83 -10.81 16.84
C LEU A 137 9.26 -11.27 17.13
N GLU A 138 9.42 -12.40 17.83
CA GLU A 138 10.71 -13.01 18.19
C GLU A 138 11.49 -13.49 16.96
N VAL A 139 10.78 -14.08 15.98
CA VAL A 139 11.41 -14.54 14.75
C VAL A 139 11.79 -13.32 13.90
N PHE A 140 10.91 -12.32 13.83
CA PHE A 140 11.22 -11.04 13.22
C PHE A 140 12.46 -10.36 13.81
N ALA A 141 12.53 -10.31 15.14
CA ALA A 141 13.65 -9.75 15.88
C ALA A 141 14.99 -10.41 15.54
N SER A 142 14.97 -11.70 15.19
CA SER A 142 16.18 -12.46 14.90
C SER A 142 16.84 -12.06 13.57
N HIS A 143 16.05 -11.58 12.61
CA HIS A 143 16.53 -11.17 11.29
C HIS A 143 16.40 -9.66 11.03
N TRP A 144 15.83 -8.89 11.97
CA TRP A 144 15.69 -7.45 11.85
C TRP A 144 17.00 -6.71 12.18
N SER A 145 17.38 -5.73 11.36
CA SER A 145 18.60 -4.96 11.58
C SER A 145 18.45 -3.82 12.60
N GLY A 146 17.23 -3.56 13.08
CA GLY A 146 16.90 -2.41 13.94
C GLY A 146 16.61 -1.11 13.17
N GLU A 147 16.68 -1.15 11.84
CA GLU A 147 16.44 0.00 10.98
C GLU A 147 15.05 -0.06 10.32
N LEU A 148 14.35 1.07 10.36
CA LEU A 148 13.05 1.28 9.72
C LEU A 148 13.11 2.51 8.83
N ILE A 149 12.49 2.42 7.66
CA ILE A 149 12.24 3.56 6.80
C ILE A 149 10.76 3.90 6.93
N LEU A 150 10.49 4.98 7.65
CA LEU A 150 9.16 5.54 7.81
C LEU A 150 8.84 6.39 6.59
N ILE A 151 7.66 6.20 6.02
CA ILE A 151 7.22 6.90 4.82
C ILE A 151 5.95 7.68 5.17
N THR A 152 5.93 8.94 4.77
CA THR A 152 4.81 9.84 4.96
C THR A 152 4.52 10.58 3.66
N SER A 153 3.25 10.80 3.36
CA SER A 153 2.81 11.61 2.23
C SER A 153 1.91 12.73 2.71
N ARG A 154 2.00 13.91 2.07
CA ARG A 154 1.01 14.98 2.26
C ARG A 154 -0.40 14.52 1.91
N ALA A 155 -0.56 13.63 0.92
CA ALA A 155 -1.85 13.04 0.55
C ALA A 155 -2.37 12.06 1.60
N SER A 156 -1.49 11.34 2.30
CA SER A 156 -1.88 10.46 3.41
C SER A 156 -2.35 11.24 4.62
N LEU A 157 -1.69 12.38 4.90
CA LEU A 157 -2.13 13.29 5.97
C LEU A 157 -3.52 13.86 5.62
N ALA A 158 -3.71 14.32 4.38
CA ALA A 158 -5.01 14.78 3.89
C ALA A 158 -6.08 13.67 3.88
N GLY A 159 -5.70 12.42 3.61
CA GLY A 159 -6.57 11.24 3.64
C GLY A 159 -6.96 10.80 5.06
N GLU A 160 -6.04 10.87 6.03
CA GLU A 160 -6.39 10.72 7.44
C GLU A 160 -7.34 11.85 7.89
N LEU A 161 -7.00 13.12 7.60
CA LEU A 161 -7.89 14.26 7.84
C LEU A 161 -9.28 14.06 7.19
N ALA A 162 -9.36 13.55 5.96
CA ALA A 162 -10.62 13.25 5.29
C ALA A 162 -11.40 12.08 5.95
N ARG A 163 -10.71 11.08 6.53
CA ARG A 163 -11.34 10.04 7.36
C ARG A 163 -11.79 10.59 8.72
N PHE A 164 -11.14 11.65 9.22
CA PHE A 164 -11.52 12.33 10.47
C PHE A 164 -12.74 13.27 10.33
N ASP A 165 -13.09 13.76 9.14
CA ASP A 165 -14.10 14.83 9.03
C ASP A 165 -15.51 14.44 8.55
N PHE A 166 -15.79 13.25 8.01
CA PHE A 166 -17.13 13.00 7.40
C PHE A 166 -17.90 11.80 7.95
N SER A 167 -17.26 10.69 8.31
CA SER A 167 -17.99 9.53 8.85
C SER A 167 -18.53 9.74 10.27
N TRP A 168 -17.98 10.70 11.03
CA TRP A 168 -18.44 11.08 12.37
C TRP A 168 -19.28 12.37 12.41
N PHE A 169 -19.30 13.16 11.33
CA PHE A 169 -20.15 14.35 11.24
C PHE A 169 -21.62 14.00 10.92
N ILE A 170 -21.84 12.90 10.19
CA ILE A 170 -23.16 12.41 9.79
C ILE A 170 -24.07 12.07 11.00
N PRO A 171 -23.62 11.34 12.04
CA PRO A 171 -24.44 11.03 13.21
C PRO A 171 -25.00 12.26 13.94
N SER A 172 -24.23 13.36 14.01
CA SER A 172 -24.63 14.61 14.68
C SER A 172 -25.68 15.37 13.87
N LEU A 173 -25.52 15.44 12.54
CA LEU A 173 -26.44 16.17 11.65
C LEU A 173 -27.81 15.47 11.53
N VAL A 174 -27.83 14.14 11.57
CA VAL A 174 -29.06 13.33 11.51
C VAL A 174 -29.94 13.52 12.76
N LYS A 175 -29.36 13.93 13.90
CA LYS A 175 -30.12 14.18 15.14
C LYS A 175 -30.98 15.44 15.09
N HIS A 176 -30.68 16.39 14.17
CA HIS A 176 -31.41 17.66 14.00
C HIS A 176 -31.99 17.87 12.59
N ARG A 177 -32.12 16.79 11.80
CA ARG A 177 -32.64 16.81 10.41
C ARG A 177 -34.03 17.44 10.21
N LYS A 178 -34.86 17.51 11.27
CA LYS A 178 -36.20 18.13 11.18
C LYS A 178 -36.12 19.65 10.97
N LEU A 179 -35.24 20.36 11.68
CA LEU A 179 -35.06 21.80 11.55
C LEU A 179 -34.35 22.16 10.24
N LEU A 180 -33.36 21.36 9.84
CA LEU A 180 -32.64 21.56 8.57
C LEU A 180 -33.55 21.35 7.36
N GLY A 181 -34.43 20.34 7.39
CA GLY A 181 -35.40 20.11 6.32
C GLY A 181 -36.42 21.23 6.18
N GLU A 182 -36.86 21.82 7.30
CA GLU A 182 -37.84 22.92 7.30
C GLU A 182 -37.29 24.20 6.66
N VAL A 183 -36.05 24.58 7.00
CA VAL A 183 -35.37 25.73 6.37
C VAL A 183 -35.13 25.48 4.88
N LEU A 184 -34.73 24.27 4.49
CA LEU A 184 -34.45 23.93 3.10
C LEU A 184 -35.72 23.92 2.24
N PHE A 185 -36.86 23.52 2.82
CA PHE A 185 -38.17 23.56 2.18
C PHE A 185 -38.69 25.00 2.01
N ILE A 186 -38.52 25.85 3.03
CA ILE A 186 -38.90 27.26 2.96
C ILE A 186 -38.06 27.98 1.89
N SER A 187 -36.75 27.76 1.84
CA SER A 187 -35.89 28.36 0.79
C SER A 187 -36.15 27.82 -0.62
N PHE A 188 -36.71 26.61 -0.75
CA PHE A 188 -37.03 26.04 -2.07
C PHE A 188 -38.36 26.58 -2.64
N ILE A 189 -39.27 27.00 -1.76
CA ILE A 189 -40.60 27.49 -2.12
C ILE A 189 -40.62 29.01 -2.28
N LEU A 190 -39.64 29.72 -1.71
CA LEU A 190 -39.52 31.18 -1.80
C LEU A 190 -38.91 31.64 -3.14
#